data_AF-A0A7Y0X4W6-F1
#
_entry.id   AF-A0A7Y0X4W6-F1
#
_cell.length_a   1.000
_cell.length_b   1.000
_cell.length_c   1.000
_cell.angle_alpha   90.00
_cell.angle_beta   90.00
_cell.angle_gamma   90.00
#
_symmetry.space_group_name_H-M   'P 1'
#
loop_
_entity.id
_entity.type
_entity.pdbx_description
1 polymer ?
#
loop_
_entity_poly.entity_id
_entity_poly.type
_entity_poly.pdbx_seq_one_letter_code
_entity_poly.pdbx_strand_id
1 'polypeptide(L)' 'MSADLGALLAKHGRVLTTAESCTGGGVATAITDVAGSSAWLDRAFVPYSNAATIEILGVQASTLEAHGPVSEPVVIEMV' A
#
# COMPACT_ATOMS: atom_id res chain seq x y z
N MET A 1 -5.73 -1.17 16.78
CA MET A 1 -5.38 -0.40 15.56
C MET A 1 -5.93 -1.04 14.29
N SER A 2 -5.44 -2.20 13.81
CA SER A 2 -5.99 -2.84 12.59
C SER A 2 -7.45 -3.26 12.72
N ALA A 3 -7.85 -3.80 13.89
CA ALA A 3 -9.25 -4.16 14.13
C ALA A 3 -10.18 -2.92 14.10
N ASP A 4 -9.73 -1.80 14.65
CA ASP A 4 -10.48 -0.54 14.65
C ASP A 4 -10.63 0.00 13.22
N LEU A 5 -9.59 -0.10 12.40
CA LEU A 5 -9.62 0.23 10.97
C LEU A 5 -10.63 -0.64 10.22
N GLY A 6 -10.62 -1.96 10.44
CA GLY A 6 -11.59 -2.87 9.85
C GLY A 6 -13.03 -2.53 10.21
N ALA A 7 -13.29 -2.21 11.48
CA ALA A 7 -14.61 -1.77 11.93
C ALA A 7 -15.05 -0.45 11.25
N LEU A 8 -14.13 0.49 11.06
CA LEU A 8 -14.41 1.76 10.39
C LEU A 8 -14.69 1.57 8.89
N LEU A 9 -13.89 0.75 8.20
CA LEU A 9 -14.09 0.42 6.79
C LEU A 9 -15.43 -0.27 6.57
N ALA A 10 -15.77 -1.26 7.41
CA ALA A 10 -17.05 -1.95 7.37
C ALA A 10 -18.23 -0.99 7.59
N LYS A 11 -18.13 -0.08 8.58
CA LYS A 11 -19.14 0.95 8.84
C LYS A 11 -19.42 1.83 7.62
N HIS A 12 -18.40 2.09 6.80
CA HIS A 12 -18.50 2.96 5.62
C HIS A 12 -18.63 2.19 4.30
N GLY A 13 -18.70 0.85 4.31
CA GLY A 13 -18.77 0.03 3.11
C GLY A 13 -17.56 0.22 2.19
N ARG A 14 -16.36 0.42 2.76
CA ARG A 14 -15.12 0.65 2.02
C ARG A 14 -14.18 -0.54 2.14
N VAL A 15 -13.29 -0.65 1.15
CA VAL A 15 -12.17 -1.58 1.15
C VAL A 15 -10.86 -0.78 1.12
N LEU A 16 -9.78 -1.44 1.51
CA LEU A 16 -8.42 -0.92 1.56
C LEU A 16 -7.52 -1.67 0.58
N THR A 17 -6.54 -0.96 0.04
CA THR A 17 -5.39 -1.51 -0.68
C THR A 17 -4.12 -0.95 -0.08
N THR A 18 -3.03 -1.72 -0.05
CA THR A 18 -1.71 -1.22 0.37
C THR A 18 -0.69 -1.32 -0.76
N ALA A 19 0.22 -0.35 -0.79
CA ALA A 19 1.45 -0.35 -1.58
C ALA A 19 2.62 -0.15 -0.61
N GLU A 20 3.53 -1.10 -0.55
CA GLU A 20 4.57 -1.19 0.47
C GLU A 20 5.96 -1.35 -0.17
N SER A 21 6.96 -0.61 0.33
CA SER A 21 8.36 -0.84 -0.05
C SER A 21 9.17 -1.25 1.18
N CYS A 22 9.61 -0.31 2.02
CA CYS A 22 10.49 -0.61 3.16
C CYS A 22 9.85 -1.48 4.26
N THR A 23 8.53 -1.55 4.34
CA THR A 23 7.80 -2.42 5.28
C THR A 23 7.71 -3.87 4.81
N GLY A 24 7.97 -4.15 3.52
CA GLY A 24 8.03 -5.51 2.99
C GLY A 24 6.75 -6.35 3.13
N GLY A 25 5.58 -5.70 3.25
CA GLY A 25 4.30 -6.39 3.50
C GLY A 25 3.90 -6.46 4.98
N GLY A 26 4.65 -5.81 5.87
CA GLY A 26 4.33 -5.76 7.30
C GLY A 26 2.97 -5.10 7.61
N VAL A 27 2.55 -4.10 6.82
CA VAL A 27 1.23 -3.48 6.99
C VAL A 27 0.14 -4.46 6.57
N ALA A 28 0.27 -5.09 5.40
CA ALA A 28 -0.63 -6.14 4.96
C ALA A 28 -0.72 -7.29 5.98
N THR A 29 0.41 -7.73 6.54
CA THR A 29 0.47 -8.78 7.57
C THR A 29 -0.36 -8.41 8.80
N ALA A 30 -0.13 -7.21 9.36
CA ALA A 30 -0.86 -6.71 10.52
C ALA A 30 -2.37 -6.50 10.26
N ILE A 31 -2.76 -6.31 9.00
CA ILE A 31 -4.18 -6.29 8.58
C ILE A 31 -4.73 -7.71 8.52
N THR A 32 -4.02 -8.63 7.87
CA THR A 32 -4.47 -10.02 7.67
C THR A 32 -4.55 -10.84 8.96
N ASP A 33 -3.80 -10.43 10.00
CA ASP A 33 -3.91 -11.00 11.35
C ASP A 33 -5.28 -10.76 12.00
N VAL A 34 -6.07 -9.80 11.50
CA VAL A 34 -7.44 -9.57 11.95
C VAL A 34 -8.38 -10.54 11.25
N ALA A 35 -9.11 -11.35 12.03
CA ALA A 35 -10.15 -12.23 11.48
C ALA A 35 -11.20 -11.42 10.70
N GLY A 36 -11.56 -11.90 9.50
CA GLY A 36 -12.48 -11.20 8.60
C GLY A 36 -11.86 -10.07 7.78
N SER A 37 -10.53 -9.89 7.84
CA SER A 37 -9.77 -8.94 7.00
C SER A 37 -10.03 -9.10 5.50
N SER A 38 -10.35 -10.31 5.04
CA SER A 38 -10.73 -10.57 3.64
C SER A 38 -11.96 -9.80 3.17
N ALA A 39 -12.80 -9.30 4.08
CA ALA A 39 -13.96 -8.48 3.73
C ALA A 39 -13.60 -7.01 3.44
N TRP A 40 -12.40 -6.55 3.81
CA TRP A 40 -12.03 -5.13 3.73
C TRP A 40 -10.59 -4.85 3.27
N LEU A 41 -9.74 -5.85 3.10
CA LEU A 41 -8.49 -5.75 2.33
C LEU A 41 -8.72 -6.36 0.93
N ASP A 42 -8.62 -5.53 -0.11
CA ASP A 42 -8.79 -5.97 -1.50
C ASP A 42 -7.50 -6.58 -2.07
N ARG A 43 -6.40 -5.83 -2.00
CA ARG A 43 -5.07 -6.26 -2.47
C ARG A 43 -3.94 -5.56 -1.71
N ALA A 44 -2.76 -6.15 -1.80
CA ALA A 44 -1.52 -5.57 -1.27
C ALA A 44 -0.41 -5.74 -2.32
N PHE A 45 0.35 -4.68 -2.56
CA PHE A 45 1.50 -4.68 -3.43
C PHE A 45 2.77 -4.43 -2.64
N VAL A 46 3.84 -5.16 -2.96
CA VAL A 46 5.17 -4.94 -2.37
C VAL A 46 6.21 -4.62 -3.46
N PRO A 47 6.08 -3.49 -4.19
CA PRO A 47 7.07 -3.10 -5.18
C PRO A 47 8.31 -2.53 -4.47
N TYR A 48 9.25 -3.42 -4.16
CA TYR A 48 10.44 -3.06 -3.39
C TYR A 48 11.49 -2.30 -4.21
N SER A 49 11.59 -2.58 -5.51
CA SER A 49 12.56 -1.93 -6.40
C SER A 49 11.91 -0.81 -7.21
N ASN A 50 12.71 0.19 -7.62
CA ASN A 50 12.24 1.26 -8.51
C ASN A 50 11.56 0.70 -9.78
N ALA A 51 12.14 -0.36 -10.36
CA ALA A 51 11.56 -1.03 -11.53
C ALA A 51 10.17 -1.62 -11.23
N ALA A 52 10.00 -2.28 -10.08
CA ALA A 52 8.71 -2.81 -9.66
C ALA A 52 7.70 -1.69 -9.37
N THR A 53 8.13 -0.57 -8.78
CA THR A 53 7.26 0.57 -8.50
C THR A 53 6.74 1.23 -9.78
N ILE A 54 7.59 1.30 -10.82
CA ILE A 54 7.17 1.75 -12.17
C ILE A 54 6.21 0.73 -12.81
N GLU A 55 6.56 -0.56 -12.81
CA GLU A 55 5.79 -1.60 -13.50
C GLU A 55 4.42 -1.84 -12.88
N ILE A 56 4.35 -1.92 -11.56
CA ILE A 56 3.16 -2.36 -10.82
C ILE A 56 2.25 -1.19 -10.49
N LEU A 57 2.82 -0.05 -10.10
CA LEU A 57 2.06 1.12 -9.64
C LEU A 57 2.06 2.29 -10.62
N GLY A 58 2.84 2.22 -11.71
CA GLY A 58 2.87 3.28 -12.71
C GLY A 58 3.57 4.56 -12.25
N VAL A 59 4.41 4.48 -11.21
CA VAL A 59 5.27 5.60 -10.81
C VAL A 59 6.16 6.01 -11.97
N GLN A 60 6.30 7.31 -12.19
CA GLN A 60 7.05 7.84 -13.31
C GLN A 60 8.55 7.74 -13.04
N ALA A 61 9.29 7.22 -14.02
CA ALA A 61 10.75 7.15 -13.94
C ALA A 61 11.39 8.52 -13.65
N SER A 62 10.84 9.59 -14.26
CA SER A 62 11.28 10.96 -14.04
C SER A 62 11.13 11.42 -12.58
N THR A 63 10.09 10.97 -11.89
CA THR A 63 9.84 11.33 -10.48
C THR A 63 10.86 10.65 -9.57
N LEU A 64 11.15 9.37 -9.84
CA LEU A 64 12.20 8.62 -9.14
C LEU A 64 13.60 9.21 -9.39
N GLU A 65 13.90 9.64 -10.61
CA GLU A 65 15.18 10.27 -10.96
C GLU A 65 15.35 11.64 -10.28
N ALA A 66 14.29 12.45 -10.22
CA ALA A 66 14.35 13.81 -9.66
C ALA A 66 14.34 13.83 -8.12
N HIS A 67 13.61 12.92 -7.48
CA HIS A 67 13.33 12.99 -6.03
C HIS A 67 13.90 11.80 -5.24
N GLY A 68 14.29 10.73 -5.90
CA GLY A 68 14.67 9.47 -5.25
C GLY A 68 13.46 8.69 -4.70
N PRO A 69 13.65 7.40 -4.37
CA PRO A 69 12.56 6.49 -4.00
C PRO A 69 11.94 6.76 -2.61
N VAL A 70 12.62 7.52 -1.75
CA VAL A 70 12.11 7.91 -0.43
C VAL A 70 11.77 9.40 -0.47
N SER A 71 10.63 9.72 -1.07
CA SER A 71 10.19 11.10 -1.25
C SER A 71 8.67 11.22 -1.30
N GLU A 72 8.17 12.40 -0.95
CA GLU A 72 6.74 12.72 -1.01
C GLU A 72 6.16 12.56 -2.43
N PRO A 73 6.82 13.01 -3.52
CA PRO A 73 6.29 12.83 -4.87
C PRO A 73 6.13 11.34 -5.24
N VAL A 74 7.08 10.48 -4.86
CA VAL A 74 7.00 9.05 -5.18
C VAL A 74 5.85 8.39 -4.44
N VAL A 75 5.63 8.68 -3.15
CA VAL A 75 4.50 8.06 -2.42
C VAL A 75 3.15 8.55 -2.94
N ILE A 76 3.05 9.79 -3.44
CA ILE A 76 1.82 10.30 -4.07
C ILE A 76 1.52 9.55 -5.38
N GLU A 77 2.53 9.12 -6.14
CA GLU A 77 2.33 8.34 -7.37
C GLU A 77 2.04 6.85 -7.10
N MET A 78 2.23 6.37 -5.87
CA MET A 78 1.95 4.97 -5.50
C MET A 78 0.46 4.70 -5.17
N VAL A 79 -0.39 5.73 -5.07
CA VAL A 79 -1.80 5.65 -4.61
C VAL A 79 -2.83 5.96 -5.69
#